data_AF-A0A9L0JJ41-F1
#
_entry.id   AF-A0A9L0JJ41-F1
#
_cell.length_a   1.000
_cell.length_b   1.000
_cell.length_c   1.000
_cell.angle_alpha   90.00
_cell.angle_beta   90.00
_cell.angle_gamma   90.00
#
_symmetry.space_group_name_H-M   'P 1'
#
loop_
_entity.id
_entity.type
_entity.pdbx_description
1 polymer ?
#
loop_
_entity_poly.entity_id
_entity_poly.type
_entity_poly.pdbx_seq_one_letter_code
_entity_poly.pdbx_strand_id
1 'polypeptide(L)'
;MLMLLVFGVLLHDIPLSGQAEASPEADGIPGEPLFNYASIRLPEEHIPFFLHNNGHIATVCKKDSHCPYKKHLENLKYCWGYEKSCKPEFRFGYPVCTYVDMGWTDTLESAQDIFWKQADFGYAGERLEELHVLCQPKEANDSSLVCSRYLQYCRAANLYLDLRNIQRNHDRFKEDFFQSGEIGGHCKLDIRTLMSEGQRKSPLQS
;
A
#
# COMPACT_ATOMS: atom_id res chain seq x y z
N MET A 1 -18.21 42.93 20.69
CA MET A 1 -18.98 41.66 20.74
C MET A 1 -19.33 41.29 19.31
N LEU A 2 -18.48 40.48 18.67
CA LEU A 2 -18.77 39.79 17.41
C LEU A 2 -17.80 38.59 17.34
N MET A 3 -18.30 37.41 17.66
CA MET A 3 -17.57 36.15 17.58
C MET A 3 -17.59 35.67 16.14
N LEU A 4 -16.42 35.64 15.48
CA LEU A 4 -16.23 34.98 14.19
C LEU A 4 -15.83 33.53 14.46
N LEU A 5 -16.77 32.61 14.27
CA LEU A 5 -16.51 31.16 14.24
C LEU A 5 -16.00 30.79 12.85
N VAL A 6 -14.69 30.53 12.74
CA VAL A 6 -14.10 29.91 11.55
C VAL A 6 -14.27 28.39 11.70
N PHE A 7 -15.25 27.83 10.99
CA PHE A 7 -15.38 26.38 10.86
C PHE A 7 -14.25 25.85 9.96
N GLY A 8 -13.23 25.28 10.60
CA GLY A 8 -12.23 24.46 9.91
C GLY A 8 -12.89 23.18 9.40
N VAL A 9 -12.91 23.02 8.08
CA VAL A 9 -13.32 21.77 7.44
C VAL A 9 -12.23 20.74 7.71
N LEU A 10 -12.51 19.82 8.64
CA LEU A 10 -11.68 18.63 8.87
C LEU A 10 -11.82 17.70 7.67
N LEU A 11 -10.83 17.78 6.76
CA LEU A 11 -10.51 16.70 5.83
C LEU A 11 -10.29 15.43 6.66
N HIS A 12 -11.23 14.49 6.57
CA HIS A 12 -11.03 13.16 7.12
C HIS A 12 -9.97 12.46 6.26
N ASP A 13 -8.82 12.17 6.87
CA ASP A 13 -7.85 11.21 6.34
C ASP A 13 -8.59 9.90 6.07
N ILE A 14 -8.65 9.49 4.80
CA ILE A 14 -9.08 8.15 4.42
C ILE A 14 -8.01 7.20 4.99
N PRO A 15 -8.35 6.28 5.91
CA PRO A 15 -7.38 5.33 6.40
C PRO A 15 -6.98 4.43 5.24
N LEU A 16 -5.68 4.37 4.96
CA LEU A 16 -5.04 3.31 4.19
C LEU A 16 -5.06 2.03 5.04
N SER A 17 -6.27 1.53 5.32
CA SER A 17 -6.52 0.27 6.00
C SER A 17 -7.28 -0.60 5.01
N GLY A 18 -6.63 -1.68 4.56
CA GLY A 18 -7.33 -2.73 3.84
C GLY A 18 -8.53 -3.17 4.66
N GLN A 19 -9.72 -3.11 4.06
CA GLN A 19 -10.99 -3.67 4.52
C GLN A 19 -11.00 -4.11 5.98
N ALA A 20 -11.47 -3.22 6.86
CA ALA A 20 -12.11 -3.66 8.09
C ALA A 20 -13.42 -4.38 7.71
N GLU A 21 -13.32 -5.64 7.29
CA GLU A 21 -14.43 -6.56 7.51
C GLU A 21 -14.58 -6.69 9.03
N ALA A 22 -15.73 -6.26 9.53
CA ALA A 22 -16.11 -6.51 10.90
C ALA A 22 -16.12 -8.02 11.13
N SER A 23 -15.10 -8.54 11.78
CA SER A 23 -15.06 -9.93 12.21
C SER A 23 -16.17 -10.13 13.26
N PRO A 24 -17.00 -11.19 13.18
CA PRO A 24 -17.93 -11.49 14.24
C PRO A 24 -17.15 -11.74 15.54
N GLU A 25 -17.72 -11.36 16.68
CA GLU A 25 -17.21 -11.76 17.99
C GLU A 25 -17.07 -13.29 18.04
N ALA A 26 -15.83 -13.76 17.83
CA ALA A 26 -15.51 -15.18 17.87
C ALA A 26 -15.18 -15.54 19.32
N ASP A 27 -16.20 -15.90 20.09
CA ASP A 27 -16.01 -16.86 21.17
C ASP A 27 -15.60 -18.18 20.50
N GLY A 28 -14.29 -18.39 20.39
CA GLY A 28 -13.71 -19.54 19.70
C GLY A 28 -14.09 -20.86 20.35
N ILE A 29 -14.17 -21.92 19.54
CA ILE A 29 -14.38 -23.29 20.01
C ILE A 29 -13.20 -23.66 20.94
N PRO A 30 -13.46 -24.19 22.16
CA PRO A 30 -12.39 -24.60 23.06
C PRO A 30 -11.45 -25.60 22.39
N GLY A 31 -10.18 -25.22 22.22
CA GLY A 31 -9.14 -26.05 21.63
C GLY A 31 -8.76 -25.70 20.19
N GLU A 32 -9.46 -24.79 19.52
CA GLU A 32 -9.07 -24.29 18.20
C GLU A 32 -8.32 -22.95 18.29
N PRO A 33 -7.37 -22.69 17.36
CA PRO A 33 -6.73 -21.38 17.27
C PRO A 33 -7.75 -20.33 16.82
N LEU A 34 -7.67 -19.14 17.42
CA LEU A 34 -8.51 -17.99 17.09
C LEU A 34 -8.15 -17.37 15.73
N PHE A 35 -7.00 -17.74 15.15
CA PHE A 35 -6.54 -17.31 13.85
C PHE A 35 -5.75 -18.43 13.15
N ASN A 36 -5.87 -18.53 11.82
CA ASN A 36 -5.10 -19.49 11.04
C ASN A 36 -3.64 -19.03 10.88
N TYR A 37 -2.79 -19.21 11.92
CA TYR A 37 -1.38 -18.79 11.87
C TYR A 37 -0.57 -19.48 10.75
N ALA A 38 -0.95 -20.68 10.32
CA ALA A 38 -0.29 -21.38 9.21
C ALA A 38 -0.44 -20.67 7.86
N SER A 39 -1.43 -19.77 7.72
CA SER A 39 -1.55 -18.90 6.55
C SER A 39 -0.45 -17.84 6.44
N ILE A 40 0.25 -17.55 7.54
CA ILE A 40 1.36 -16.58 7.56
C ILE A 40 2.59 -17.25 6.98
N ARG A 41 2.79 -17.07 5.66
CA ARG A 41 3.93 -17.60 4.91
C ARG A 41 5.09 -16.62 4.89
N LEU A 42 5.63 -16.30 6.07
CA LEU A 42 6.76 -15.38 6.23
C LEU A 42 7.91 -16.02 7.01
N PRO A 43 9.18 -15.65 6.71
CA PRO A 43 10.31 -15.97 7.57
C PRO A 43 10.09 -15.48 9.00
N GLU A 44 10.68 -16.18 9.97
CA GLU A 44 10.51 -15.85 11.39
C GLU A 44 11.01 -14.44 11.73
N GLU A 45 12.09 -13.98 11.08
CA GLU A 45 12.60 -12.61 11.24
C GLU A 45 11.60 -11.52 10.80
N HIS A 46 10.63 -11.83 9.93
CA HIS A 46 9.65 -10.87 9.43
C HIS A 46 8.40 -10.77 10.30
N ILE A 47 8.21 -11.70 11.22
CA ILE A 47 7.00 -11.79 12.06
C ILE A 47 6.77 -10.52 12.91
N PRO A 48 7.78 -9.92 13.59
CA PRO A 48 7.57 -8.69 14.34
C PRO A 48 7.01 -7.54 13.48
N PHE A 49 7.58 -7.35 12.29
CA PHE A 49 7.19 -6.32 11.33
C PHE A 49 5.77 -6.57 10.78
N PHE A 50 5.45 -7.82 10.49
CA PHE A 50 4.09 -8.22 10.09
C PHE A 50 3.07 -7.93 11.18
N LEU A 51 3.36 -8.29 12.44
CA LEU A 51 2.46 -8.08 13.57
C LEU A 51 2.28 -6.61 13.91
N HIS A 52 3.30 -5.77 13.73
CA HIS A 52 3.18 -4.31 13.85
C HIS A 52 2.17 -3.75 12.85
N ASN A 53 2.31 -4.11 11.58
CA ASN A 53 1.43 -3.62 10.52
C ASN A 53 0.02 -4.26 10.61
N ASN A 54 -0.11 -5.44 11.22
CA ASN A 54 -1.37 -6.17 11.39
C ASN A 54 -1.78 -6.24 12.87
N GLY A 55 -1.98 -5.07 13.50
CA GLY A 55 -2.30 -4.96 14.93
C GLY A 55 -3.53 -5.77 15.38
N HIS A 56 -4.50 -5.99 14.49
CA HIS A 56 -5.66 -6.84 14.75
C HIS A 56 -5.25 -8.31 14.97
N ILE A 57 -4.37 -8.86 14.12
CA ILE A 57 -3.82 -10.22 14.28
C ILE A 57 -2.94 -10.30 15.52
N ALA A 58 -2.12 -9.28 15.79
CA ALA A 58 -1.31 -9.23 17.01
C ALA A 58 -2.19 -9.28 18.28
N THR A 59 -3.34 -8.60 18.26
CA THR A 59 -4.32 -8.61 19.36
C THR A 59 -4.94 -10.00 19.55
N VAL A 60 -5.29 -10.69 18.46
CA VAL A 60 -5.78 -12.08 18.51
C VAL A 60 -4.70 -13.02 19.05
N CYS A 61 -3.48 -12.95 18.50
CA CYS A 61 -2.34 -13.75 18.92
C CYS A 61 -2.01 -13.61 20.41
N LYS A 62 -2.18 -12.40 20.97
CA LYS A 62 -1.96 -12.15 22.40
C LYS A 62 -2.90 -12.96 23.29
N LYS A 63 -4.17 -13.10 22.89
CA LYS A 63 -5.21 -13.80 23.65
C LYS A 63 -5.17 -15.31 23.41
N ASP A 64 -4.80 -15.72 22.20
CA ASP A 64 -4.82 -17.11 21.77
C ASP A 64 -3.70 -17.93 22.43
N SER A 65 -4.03 -19.04 23.09
CA SER A 65 -3.03 -19.97 23.65
C SER A 65 -2.19 -20.65 22.57
N HIS A 66 -2.73 -20.80 21.36
CA HIS A 66 -2.12 -21.51 20.24
C HIS A 66 -1.24 -20.64 19.34
N CYS A 67 -1.15 -19.33 19.59
CA CYS A 67 -0.32 -18.47 18.75
C CYS A 67 1.17 -18.86 18.87
N PRO A 68 1.84 -19.24 17.76
CA PRO A 68 3.26 -19.60 17.78
C PRO A 68 4.18 -18.38 17.93
N TYR A 69 3.65 -17.17 17.70
CA TYR A 69 4.43 -15.94 17.58
C TYR A 69 4.43 -15.09 18.85
N LYS A 70 4.07 -15.65 20.02
CA LYS A 70 3.97 -14.89 21.27
C LYS A 70 5.26 -14.14 21.63
N LYS A 71 6.42 -14.75 21.38
CA LYS A 71 7.73 -14.12 21.60
C LYS A 71 7.94 -12.82 20.83
N HIS A 72 7.26 -12.64 19.69
CA HIS A 72 7.36 -11.45 18.86
C HIS A 72 6.41 -10.32 19.28
N LEU A 73 5.44 -10.60 20.15
CA LEU A 73 4.51 -9.59 20.69
C LEU A 73 5.17 -8.64 21.69
N GLU A 74 6.31 -9.03 22.26
CA GLU A 74 7.04 -8.22 23.25
C GLU A 74 7.71 -6.99 22.61
N ASN A 75 7.92 -7.01 21.28
CA ASN A 75 8.60 -5.96 20.56
C ASN A 75 7.88 -5.55 19.27
N LEU A 76 6.63 -5.10 19.41
CA LEU A 76 5.84 -4.50 18.31
C LEU A 76 6.33 -3.10 17.90
N LYS A 77 7.58 -2.75 18.20
CA LYS A 77 8.19 -1.49 17.74
C LYS A 77 8.73 -1.62 16.32
N TYR A 78 9.16 -2.82 15.93
CA TYR A 78 9.69 -3.12 14.60
C TYR A 78 8.62 -2.97 13.52
N CYS A 79 8.96 -2.24 12.46
CA CYS A 79 8.05 -1.82 11.41
C CYS A 79 8.77 -1.80 10.07
N TRP A 80 8.04 -1.96 8.97
CA TRP A 80 8.70 -2.06 7.66
C TRP A 80 9.39 -0.75 7.28
N GLY A 81 8.89 0.36 7.79
CA GLY A 81 9.47 1.70 7.68
C GLY A 81 8.70 2.64 6.78
N TYR A 82 7.73 2.15 6.01
CA TYR A 82 6.75 2.99 5.31
C TYR A 82 5.61 3.46 6.20
N GLU A 83 5.42 2.86 7.39
CA GLU A 83 4.39 3.28 8.32
C GLU A 83 4.74 4.65 8.91
N LYS A 84 3.78 5.59 8.93
CA LYS A 84 4.01 6.98 9.40
C LYS A 84 4.55 7.08 10.84
N SER A 85 4.22 6.10 11.68
CA SER A 85 4.69 6.01 13.08
C SER A 85 6.04 5.30 13.24
N CYS A 86 6.62 4.79 12.16
CA CYS A 86 7.84 3.98 12.22
C CYS A 86 9.09 4.84 12.37
N LYS A 87 9.80 4.66 13.49
CA LYS A 87 11.06 5.36 13.72
C LYS A 87 12.23 4.65 13.00
N PRO A 88 13.24 5.39 12.53
CA PRO A 88 14.38 4.82 11.80
C PRO A 88 15.06 3.63 12.48
N GLU A 89 15.21 3.67 13.80
CA GLU A 89 15.86 2.61 14.60
C GLU A 89 15.09 1.28 14.64
N PHE A 90 13.82 1.28 14.22
CA PHE A 90 12.97 0.09 14.22
C PHE A 90 12.59 -0.40 12.82
N ARG A 91 13.13 0.23 11.76
CA ARG A 91 12.84 -0.15 10.38
C ARG A 91 13.40 -1.52 10.04
N PHE A 92 12.76 -2.17 9.06
CA PHE A 92 13.29 -3.41 8.51
C PHE A 92 14.56 -3.10 7.72
N GLY A 93 15.69 -3.64 8.20
CA GLY A 93 16.98 -3.41 7.58
C GLY A 93 17.50 -2.00 7.81
N TYR A 94 18.81 -1.90 8.00
CA TYR A 94 19.53 -0.65 7.83
C TYR A 94 20.73 -0.95 6.94
N PRO A 95 20.86 -0.31 5.76
CA PRO A 95 21.93 -0.63 4.84
C PRO A 95 23.29 -0.36 5.51
N VAL A 96 24.14 -1.39 5.57
CA VAL A 96 25.52 -1.23 6.06
C VAL A 96 26.39 -0.78 4.89
N CYS A 97 26.66 0.52 4.84
CA CYS A 97 27.56 1.12 3.86
C CYS A 97 28.97 1.23 4.46
N THR A 98 29.98 0.70 3.78
CA THR A 98 31.38 0.69 4.25
C THR A 98 32.26 1.73 3.57
N TYR A 99 31.81 2.28 2.44
CA TYR A 99 32.47 3.35 1.70
C TYR A 99 31.46 4.18 0.92
N VAL A 100 31.84 5.39 0.53
CA VAL A 100 31.03 6.30 -0.29
C VAL A 100 31.48 6.21 -1.73
N ASP A 101 30.54 5.99 -2.65
CA ASP A 101 30.78 6.20 -4.08
C ASP A 101 30.50 7.67 -4.41
N MET A 102 31.58 8.45 -4.60
CA MET A 102 31.51 9.89 -4.88
C MET A 102 30.78 10.23 -6.19
N GLY A 103 30.56 9.24 -7.08
CA GLY A 103 29.73 9.43 -8.26
C GLY A 103 28.22 9.51 -7.96
N TRP A 104 27.81 9.04 -6.77
CA TRP A 104 26.41 8.97 -6.36
C TRP A 104 26.08 9.93 -5.21
N THR A 105 26.98 10.10 -4.24
CA THR A 105 26.77 10.95 -3.07
C THR A 105 28.07 11.29 -2.34
N ASP A 106 28.04 12.25 -1.41
CA ASP A 106 29.19 12.78 -0.68
C ASP A 106 29.39 12.18 0.73
N THR A 107 28.37 11.52 1.29
CA THR A 107 28.34 11.01 2.66
C THR A 107 27.72 9.62 2.76
N LEU A 108 28.12 8.84 3.78
CA LEU A 108 27.54 7.51 4.02
C LEU A 108 26.06 7.60 4.38
N GLU A 109 25.68 8.59 5.19
CA GLU A 109 24.31 8.84 5.60
C GLU A 109 23.41 9.13 4.39
N SER A 110 23.89 9.94 3.45
CA SER A 110 23.18 10.22 2.21
C SER A 110 23.10 8.98 1.32
N ALA A 111 24.14 8.15 1.26
CA ALA A 111 24.09 6.87 0.54
C ALA A 111 23.00 5.93 1.11
N GLN A 112 22.92 5.85 2.44
CA GLN A 112 21.91 5.05 3.14
C GLN A 112 20.49 5.59 2.90
N ASP A 113 20.30 6.90 2.96
CA ASP A 113 19.00 7.54 2.69
C ASP A 113 18.55 7.35 1.24
N ILE A 114 19.47 7.48 0.27
CA ILE A 114 19.20 7.21 -1.14
C ILE A 114 18.79 5.75 -1.34
N PHE A 115 19.54 4.80 -0.78
CA PHE A 115 19.19 3.38 -0.85
C PHE A 115 17.80 3.13 -0.26
N TRP A 116 17.53 3.66 0.93
CA TRP A 116 16.25 3.54 1.61
C TRP A 116 15.07 4.03 0.74
N LYS A 117 15.21 5.22 0.14
CA LYS A 117 14.15 5.84 -0.68
C LYS A 117 13.95 5.18 -2.04
N GLN A 118 14.99 4.59 -2.62
CA GLN A 118 14.93 4.10 -4.01
C GLN A 118 14.83 2.57 -4.12
N ALA A 119 15.41 1.82 -3.18
CA ALA A 119 15.59 0.38 -3.28
C ALA A 119 15.07 -0.41 -2.07
N ASP A 120 14.58 0.28 -1.03
CA ASP A 120 14.04 -0.33 0.18
C ASP A 120 12.60 0.15 0.45
N PHE A 121 12.04 -0.14 1.63
CA PHE A 121 10.68 0.20 2.02
C PHE A 121 10.37 1.71 2.01
N GLY A 122 11.37 2.59 1.97
CA GLY A 122 11.17 4.02 1.73
C GLY A 122 10.53 4.29 0.37
N TYR A 123 10.90 3.51 -0.65
CA TYR A 123 10.26 3.56 -1.96
C TYR A 123 8.76 3.26 -1.86
N ALA A 124 8.40 2.20 -1.11
CA ALA A 124 7.01 1.83 -0.91
C ALA A 124 6.23 2.93 -0.17
N GLY A 125 6.84 3.55 0.85
CA GLY A 125 6.25 4.67 1.58
C GLY A 125 5.89 5.84 0.67
N GLU A 126 6.82 6.27 -0.18
CA GLU A 126 6.53 7.34 -1.14
C GLU A 126 5.40 6.98 -2.12
N ARG A 127 5.37 5.74 -2.64
CA ARG A 127 4.28 5.31 -3.55
C ARG A 127 2.92 5.31 -2.84
N LEU A 128 2.89 4.96 -1.55
CA LEU A 128 1.67 5.01 -0.73
C LEU A 128 1.21 6.44 -0.46
N GLU A 129 2.14 7.37 -0.22
CA GLU A 129 1.82 8.80 -0.01
C GLU A 129 1.29 9.48 -1.27
N GLU A 130 1.69 9.00 -2.44
CA GLU A 130 1.22 9.49 -3.75
C GLU A 130 -0.19 8.98 -4.13
N LEU A 131 -0.76 8.05 -3.37
CA LEU A 131 -2.05 7.44 -3.68
C LEU A 131 -3.18 8.48 -3.66
N HIS A 132 -3.92 8.55 -4.75
CA HIS A 132 -5.11 9.38 -4.87
C HIS A 132 -6.21 8.64 -5.64
N VAL A 133 -7.46 9.00 -5.36
CA VAL A 133 -8.63 8.36 -5.96
C VAL A 133 -8.86 8.95 -7.36
N LEU A 134 -8.86 8.10 -8.38
CA LEU A 134 -9.21 8.45 -9.76
C LEU A 134 -10.66 8.09 -10.09
N CYS A 135 -11.19 7.03 -9.48
CA CYS A 135 -12.55 6.54 -9.69
C CYS A 135 -13.18 6.32 -8.31
N GLN A 136 -14.08 7.24 -7.93
CA GLN A 136 -14.72 7.24 -6.62
C GLN A 136 -16.02 6.42 -6.66
N PRO A 137 -16.14 5.34 -5.86
CA PRO A 137 -17.38 4.58 -5.76
C PRO A 137 -18.49 5.44 -5.12
N LYS A 138 -19.74 5.26 -5.56
CA LYS A 138 -20.93 5.88 -4.94
C LYS A 138 -21.61 4.92 -3.96
N GLU A 139 -21.56 3.62 -4.26
CA GLU A 139 -22.12 2.54 -3.45
C GLU A 139 -21.04 1.50 -3.05
N ALA A 140 -21.35 0.61 -2.12
CA ALA A 140 -20.37 -0.34 -1.58
C ALA A 140 -19.79 -1.32 -2.62
N ASN A 141 -20.58 -1.68 -3.64
CA ASN A 141 -20.19 -2.62 -4.70
C ASN A 141 -19.81 -1.93 -6.01
N ASP A 142 -19.68 -0.61 -5.99
CA ASP A 142 -19.23 0.16 -7.13
C ASP A 142 -17.77 -0.11 -7.45
N SER A 143 -17.37 0.37 -8.62
CA SER A 143 -15.98 0.32 -9.04
C SER A 143 -15.15 1.37 -8.31
N SER A 144 -13.88 1.05 -8.08
CA SER A 144 -12.91 2.03 -7.58
C SER A 144 -11.58 1.90 -8.29
N LEU A 145 -10.86 3.02 -8.37
CA LEU A 145 -9.48 3.10 -8.85
C LEU A 145 -8.73 4.11 -8.00
N VAL A 146 -7.70 3.64 -7.32
CA VAL A 146 -6.77 4.46 -6.53
C VAL A 146 -5.37 4.19 -7.06
N CYS A 147 -4.66 5.23 -7.46
CA CYS A 147 -3.35 5.09 -8.08
C CYS A 147 -2.34 6.05 -7.46
N SER A 148 -1.08 5.65 -7.48
CA SER A 148 0.05 6.54 -7.24
C SER A 148 0.30 7.41 -8.47
N ARG A 149 1.22 8.36 -8.34
CA ARG A 149 1.65 9.20 -9.45
C ARG A 149 2.11 8.35 -10.64
N TYR A 150 1.80 8.83 -11.84
CA TYR A 150 2.06 8.20 -13.13
C TYR A 150 1.46 6.81 -13.31
N LEU A 151 0.41 6.47 -12.56
CA LEU A 151 -0.23 5.15 -12.56
C LEU A 151 0.75 3.98 -12.29
N GLN A 152 1.87 4.25 -11.60
CA GLN A 152 2.91 3.23 -11.36
C GLN A 152 2.43 2.10 -10.46
N TYR A 153 1.53 2.42 -9.53
CA TYR A 153 0.84 1.46 -8.70
C TYR A 153 -0.64 1.83 -8.65
N CYS A 154 -1.52 0.85 -8.89
CA CYS A 154 -2.95 1.04 -8.85
C CYS A 154 -3.63 -0.11 -8.10
N ARG A 155 -4.62 0.24 -7.28
CA ARG A 155 -5.59 -0.69 -6.71
C ARG A 155 -6.94 -0.43 -7.35
N ALA A 156 -7.54 -1.48 -7.88
CA ALA A 156 -8.86 -1.43 -8.49
C ALA A 156 -9.82 -2.43 -7.85
N ALA A 157 -11.10 -2.11 -7.84
CA ALA A 157 -12.18 -3.02 -7.47
C ALA A 157 -13.31 -2.91 -8.49
N ASN A 158 -13.98 -4.04 -8.76
CA ASN A 158 -15.20 -4.13 -9.58
C ASN A 158 -15.11 -3.44 -10.96
N LEU A 159 -13.92 -3.40 -11.58
CA LEU A 159 -13.75 -2.99 -12.97
C LEU A 159 -13.97 -4.18 -13.91
N TYR A 160 -14.42 -3.91 -15.11
CA TYR A 160 -14.46 -4.91 -16.18
C TYR A 160 -13.45 -4.58 -17.29
N LEU A 161 -12.97 -5.64 -17.94
CA LEU A 161 -12.17 -5.59 -19.16
C LEU A 161 -12.88 -6.44 -20.21
N ASP A 162 -13.32 -5.82 -21.30
CA ASP A 162 -13.89 -6.50 -22.46
C ASP A 162 -12.77 -6.93 -23.41
N LEU A 163 -12.52 -8.22 -23.45
CA LEU A 163 -11.46 -8.83 -24.23
C LEU A 163 -11.97 -9.47 -25.54
N ARG A 164 -13.25 -9.28 -25.89
CA ARG A 164 -13.88 -9.96 -27.04
C ARG A 164 -13.38 -9.47 -28.39
N ASN A 165 -13.02 -8.19 -28.51
CA ASN A 165 -12.66 -7.54 -29.78
C ASN A 165 -11.20 -7.02 -29.81
N ILE A 166 -10.30 -7.65 -29.04
CA ILE A 166 -8.90 -7.21 -28.95
C ILE A 166 -8.23 -7.23 -30.33
N GLN A 167 -7.74 -6.07 -30.76
CA GLN A 167 -6.88 -5.97 -31.93
C GLN A 167 -5.45 -6.34 -31.56
N ARG A 168 -5.04 -7.56 -31.91
CA ARG A 168 -3.64 -7.99 -31.74
C ARG A 168 -2.76 -7.27 -32.76
N ASN A 169 -1.87 -6.42 -32.27
CA ASN A 169 -0.82 -5.78 -33.06
C ASN A 169 0.56 -6.31 -32.61
N HIS A 170 1.54 -6.27 -33.50
CA HIS A 170 2.95 -6.54 -33.20
C HIS A 170 3.64 -5.36 -32.51
N ASP A 171 3.04 -4.17 -32.52
CA ASP A 171 3.53 -3.03 -31.75
C ASP A 171 3.25 -3.21 -30.25
N ARG A 172 4.33 -3.43 -29.49
CA ARG A 172 4.31 -3.68 -28.04
C ARG A 172 4.04 -2.43 -27.21
N PHE A 173 4.08 -1.24 -27.82
CA PHE A 173 3.98 0.05 -27.13
C PHE A 173 2.72 0.82 -27.49
N LYS A 174 1.79 0.18 -28.19
CA LYS A 174 0.55 0.80 -28.60
C LYS A 174 -0.40 0.97 -27.42
N GLU A 175 -0.78 2.22 -27.15
CA GLU A 175 -1.63 2.58 -26.00
C GLU A 175 -3.14 2.50 -26.27
N ASP A 176 -3.53 2.32 -27.54
CA ASP A 176 -4.93 2.17 -27.96
C ASP A 176 -5.40 0.70 -27.96
N PHE A 177 -4.75 -0.16 -27.17
CA PHE A 177 -5.11 -1.58 -27.05
C PHE A 177 -6.57 -1.77 -26.61
N PHE A 178 -7.03 -0.94 -25.67
CA PHE A 178 -8.43 -0.85 -25.27
C PHE A 178 -9.06 0.38 -25.90
N GLN A 179 -10.22 0.18 -26.52
CA GLN A 179 -11.08 1.23 -27.07
C GLN A 179 -12.10 1.71 -26.04
N SER A 180 -12.76 2.82 -26.37
CA SER A 180 -13.84 3.34 -25.53
C SER A 180 -14.92 2.28 -25.31
N GLY A 181 -15.23 2.01 -24.04
CA GLY A 181 -16.20 0.99 -23.62
C GLY A 181 -15.61 -0.39 -23.32
N GLU A 182 -14.35 -0.65 -23.68
CA GLU A 182 -13.70 -1.95 -23.42
C GLU A 182 -13.07 -2.04 -22.02
N ILE A 183 -12.84 -0.91 -21.36
CA ILE A 183 -12.59 -0.85 -19.92
C ILE A 183 -13.68 0.02 -19.29
N GLY A 184 -14.23 -0.44 -18.17
CA GLY A 184 -15.24 0.34 -17.49
C GLY A 184 -15.57 -0.15 -16.10
N GLY A 185 -16.56 0.52 -15.52
CA GLY A 185 -16.99 0.35 -14.15
C GLY A 185 -18.04 1.39 -13.78
N HIS A 186 -18.67 1.22 -12.63
CA HIS A 186 -19.63 2.17 -12.09
C HIS A 186 -18.98 3.00 -10.99
N CYS A 187 -18.56 4.23 -11.31
CA CYS A 187 -17.97 5.19 -10.36
C CYS A 187 -18.00 6.62 -10.90
N LYS A 188 -17.64 7.60 -10.07
CA LYS A 188 -17.31 8.95 -10.53
C LYS A 188 -15.83 9.01 -10.92
N LEU A 189 -15.55 8.92 -12.22
CA LEU A 189 -14.21 8.97 -12.80
C LEU A 189 -13.72 10.42 -12.97
N ASP A 190 -12.55 10.73 -12.43
CA ASP A 190 -11.77 11.92 -12.79
C ASP A 190 -10.93 11.64 -14.03
N ILE A 191 -11.59 11.74 -15.19
CA ILE A 191 -10.95 11.48 -16.48
C ILE A 191 -9.81 12.45 -16.79
N ARG A 192 -9.86 13.69 -16.28
CA ARG A 192 -8.82 14.68 -16.58
C ARG A 192 -7.52 14.30 -15.90
N THR A 193 -7.59 13.97 -14.62
CA THR A 193 -6.43 13.52 -13.84
C THR A 193 -5.91 12.19 -14.38
N LEU A 194 -6.78 11.22 -14.67
CA LEU A 194 -6.37 9.93 -15.25
C LEU A 194 -5.54 10.12 -16.54
N MET A 195 -5.99 10.99 -17.44
CA MET A 195 -5.29 11.25 -18.70
C MET A 195 -3.96 12.00 -18.50
N SER A 196 -3.82 12.81 -17.45
CA SER A 196 -2.55 13.49 -17.15
C SER A 196 -1.49 12.58 -16.53
N GLU A 197 -1.87 11.45 -15.92
CA GLU A 197 -0.92 10.52 -15.32
C GLU A 197 -0.19 9.65 -16.36
N GLY A 198 -0.70 9.55 -17.60
CA GLY A 198 -0.10 8.75 -18.69
C GLY A 198 1.17 9.32 -19.35
N GLN A 199 1.71 10.44 -18.85
CA GLN A 199 2.85 11.12 -19.48
C GLN A 199 4.19 10.39 -19.30
N ARG A 200 4.33 9.58 -18.25
CA ARG A 200 5.58 8.86 -17.96
C ARG A 200 5.54 7.46 -18.55
N LYS A 201 6.12 7.33 -19.74
CA LYS A 201 6.31 6.06 -20.45
C LYS A 201 7.65 5.44 -20.05
N SER A 202 7.72 4.11 -20.01
CA SER A 202 8.97 3.42 -19.62
C SER A 202 10.13 3.83 -20.55
N PRO A 203 11.39 3.93 -20.06
CA PRO A 203 12.55 4.29 -20.88
C PRO A 203 12.76 3.37 -22.10
N LEU A 204 12.16 2.18 -22.10
CA LEU A 204 12.19 1.23 -23.22
C LEU A 204 11.08 1.46 -24.25
N GLN A 205 10.32 2.55 -24.14
CA GLN A 205 9.27 2.97 -25.09
C GLN A 205 9.72 4.15 -25.99
N SER A 206 11.03 4.45 -26.03
CA SER A 206 11.63 5.43 -26.95
C SER A 206 11.80 4.88 -28.37
#